data_AF-A0A9E3X843-F1
#
_entry.id   AF-A0A9E3X843-F1
#
_cell.length_a   1.000
_cell.length_b   1.000
_cell.length_c   1.000
_cell.angle_alpha   90.00
_cell.angle_beta   90.00
_cell.angle_gamma   90.00
#
_symmetry.space_group_name_H-M   'P 1'
#
loop_
_entity.id
_entity.type
_entity.pdbx_description
1 polymer ?
#
loop_
_entity_poly.entity_id
_entity_poly.type
_entity_poly.pdbx_seq_one_letter_code
_entity_poly.pdbx_strand_id
1 'polypeptide(L)'
;MSTTRPKILIACNENVRNNYLAPPQIERLEAFAAWEWFPCEGGGIYDTNSDTAVAEKLQQQLSTVEGLVVCHGAPTISAAMMDAAPQLRL
;
A
#
# COMPACT_ATOMS: atom_id res chain seq x y z
N MET A 1 -6.91 25.64 9.04
CA MET A 1 -7.30 24.42 8.32
C MET A 1 -6.65 23.27 9.03
N SER A 2 -7.43 22.34 9.59
CA SER A 2 -6.90 21.12 10.20
C SER A 2 -6.17 20.33 9.12
N THR A 3 -4.85 20.40 9.12
CA THR A 3 -3.97 19.62 8.23
C THR A 3 -3.99 18.18 8.72
N THR A 4 -5.04 17.45 8.36
CA THR A 4 -5.11 16.01 8.60
C THR A 4 -3.95 15.37 7.82
N ARG A 5 -3.05 14.66 8.52
CA ARG A 5 -1.97 13.92 7.88
C ARG A 5 -2.59 12.85 6.99
N PRO A 6 -2.25 12.77 5.69
CA PRO A 6 -2.76 11.71 4.82
C PRO A 6 -2.29 10.35 5.34
N LYS A 7 -3.15 9.35 5.21
CA LYS A 7 -2.87 7.94 5.48
C LYS A 7 -2.36 7.30 4.19
N ILE A 8 -1.17 6.77 4.24
CA ILE A 8 -0.49 6.10 3.13
C ILE A 8 -0.42 4.61 3.43
N LEU A 9 -0.91 3.78 2.52
CA LEU A 9 -0.75 2.34 2.61
C LEU A 9 0.45 1.89 1.79
N ILE A 10 1.34 1.11 2.39
CA ILE A 10 2.45 0.47 1.67
C ILE A 10 2.15 -1.02 1.58
N ALA A 11 1.83 -1.52 0.39
CA ALA A 11 1.55 -2.93 0.12
C ALA A 11 2.77 -3.61 -0.51
N CYS A 12 3.46 -4.44 0.27
CA CYS A 12 4.60 -5.23 -0.19
C CYS A 12 4.87 -6.44 0.72
N ASN A 13 5.73 -7.34 0.24
CA ASN A 13 6.22 -8.48 1.02
C ASN A 13 7.25 -8.07 2.08
N GLU A 14 7.54 -9.01 2.98
CA GLU A 14 8.48 -8.78 4.09
C GLU A 14 9.89 -8.43 3.60
N ASN A 15 10.34 -9.05 2.50
CA ASN A 15 11.66 -8.78 1.94
C ASN A 15 11.81 -7.31 1.47
N VAL A 16 10.79 -6.76 0.80
CA VAL A 16 10.78 -5.34 0.40
C VAL A 16 10.69 -4.46 1.64
N ARG A 17 9.78 -4.78 2.58
CA ARG A 17 9.63 -4.04 3.83
C ARG A 17 10.97 -3.86 4.55
N ASN A 18 11.77 -4.91 4.65
CA ASN A 18 13.00 -4.90 5.43
C ASN A 18 14.21 -4.32 4.67
N ASN A 19 14.22 -4.39 3.33
CA ASN A 19 15.40 -4.01 2.53
C ASN A 19 15.25 -2.70 1.72
N TYR A 20 14.02 -2.26 1.42
CA TYR A 20 13.76 -1.11 0.53
C TYR A 20 13.20 0.10 1.28
N LEU A 21 12.62 -0.10 2.46
CA LEU A 21 12.09 0.96 3.31
C LEU A 21 13.14 1.42 4.32
N ALA A 22 14.20 2.05 3.81
CA ALA A 22 15.29 2.53 4.64
C ALA A 22 14.78 3.59 5.66
N PRO A 23 15.27 3.57 6.92
CA PRO A 23 14.74 4.43 7.99
C PRO A 23 14.69 5.93 7.67
N PRO A 24 15.73 6.55 7.05
CA PRO A 24 15.69 7.99 6.75
C PRO A 24 14.55 8.38 5.80
N GLN A 25 14.15 7.49 4.89
CA GLN A 25 13.05 7.72 3.95
C GLN A 25 11.69 7.57 4.65
N ILE A 26 11.55 6.61 5.57
CA ILE A 26 10.34 6.43 6.38
C ILE A 26 10.16 7.59 7.36
N GLU A 27 11.22 8.02 8.06
CA GLU A 27 11.17 9.20 8.94
C GLU A 27 10.74 10.46 8.16
N ARG A 28 11.22 10.61 6.93
CA ARG A 28 10.81 11.71 6.05
C ARG A 28 9.33 11.63 5.65
N LEU A 29 8.78 10.42 5.44
CA LEU A 29 7.34 10.22 5.20
C LEU A 29 6.50 10.57 6.44
N GLU A 30 6.94 10.12 7.61
CA GLU A 30 6.28 10.35 8.91
C GLU A 30 6.21 11.83 9.30
N ALA A 31 7.09 12.66 8.74
CA ALA A 31 7.09 14.10 8.94
C ALA A 31 5.80 14.77 8.45
N PHE A 32 5.12 14.19 7.45
CA PHE A 32 3.91 14.77 6.86
C PHE A 32 2.73 13.81 6.71
N ALA A 33 2.93 12.49 6.78
CA ALA A 33 1.90 11.48 6.59
C ALA A 33 1.84 10.50 7.77
N ALA A 34 0.68 9.85 7.95
CA ALA A 34 0.59 8.59 8.67
C ALA A 34 0.75 7.46 7.65
N TRP A 35 1.34 6.33 8.02
CA TRP A 35 1.50 5.22 7.10
C TRP A 35 1.29 3.88 7.79
N GLU A 36 0.86 2.88 7.03
CA GLU A 36 0.68 1.50 7.47
C GLU A 36 1.30 0.55 6.44
N TRP A 37 1.87 -0.55 6.92
CA TRP A 37 2.31 -1.64 6.05
C TRP A 37 1.20 -2.67 5.93
N PHE A 38 0.80 -2.96 4.68
CA PHE A 38 -0.04 -4.10 4.35
C PHE A 38 0.84 -5.27 3.90
N PRO A 39 1.04 -6.29 4.77
CA PRO A 39 1.84 -7.45 4.43
C PRO A 39 1.11 -8.29 3.37
N CYS A 40 1.78 -8.55 2.25
CA CYS A 40 1.26 -9.40 1.19
C CYS A 40 2.39 -10.23 0.59
N GLU A 41 2.13 -11.53 0.43
CA GLU A 41 3.10 -12.51 -0.05
C GLU A 41 2.55 -13.21 -1.28
N GLY A 42 3.39 -13.40 -2.29
CA GLY A 42 3.00 -14.03 -3.55
C GLY A 42 3.43 -13.23 -4.77
N GLY A 43 3.28 -13.84 -5.94
CA GLY A 43 3.90 -13.36 -7.16
C GLY A 43 5.40 -13.68 -7.22
N GLY A 44 5.89 -13.99 -8.41
CA GLY A 44 7.33 -14.07 -8.69
C GLY A 44 7.94 -12.69 -8.85
N ILE A 45 9.25 -12.63 -9.15
CA ILE A 45 9.95 -11.36 -9.42
C ILE A 45 9.36 -10.57 -10.61
N TYR A 46 8.58 -11.24 -11.47
CA TYR A 46 7.92 -10.68 -12.65
C TYR A 46 6.38 -10.81 -12.64
N ASP A 47 5.80 -11.33 -11.55
CA ASP A 47 4.35 -11.57 -11.46
C ASP A 47 3.76 -10.90 -10.22
N THR A 48 2.46 -10.67 -10.25
CA THR A 48 1.71 -10.18 -9.08
C THR A 48 1.15 -11.32 -8.24
N ASN A 49 0.81 -11.04 -7.00
CA ASN A 49 0.07 -11.97 -6.16
C ASN A 49 -1.33 -12.25 -6.75
N SER A 50 -1.68 -13.52 -6.90
CA SER A 50 -2.96 -13.98 -7.45
C SER A 50 -3.95 -14.45 -6.38
N ASP A 51 -3.61 -14.33 -5.10
CA ASP A 51 -4.52 -14.63 -3.99
C ASP A 51 -5.66 -13.61 -3.93
N THR A 52 -6.87 -14.07 -4.24
CA THR A 52 -8.08 -13.26 -4.26
C THR A 52 -8.45 -12.74 -2.87
N ALA A 53 -8.14 -13.48 -1.80
CA ALA A 53 -8.43 -13.04 -0.44
C ALA A 53 -7.51 -11.87 -0.02
N VAL A 54 -6.26 -11.86 -0.48
CA VAL A 54 -5.35 -10.72 -0.29
C VAL A 54 -5.83 -9.51 -1.08
N ALA A 55 -6.29 -9.72 -2.32
CA ALA A 55 -6.88 -8.68 -3.15
C ALA A 55 -8.12 -8.04 -2.51
N GLU A 56 -9.05 -8.83 -1.99
CA GLU A 56 -10.25 -8.35 -1.29
C GLU A 56 -9.90 -7.56 -0.02
N LYS A 57 -8.92 -8.03 0.78
CA LYS A 57 -8.45 -7.30 1.96
C LYS A 57 -7.80 -5.97 1.61
N LEU A 58 -6.98 -5.94 0.55
CA LEU A 58 -6.39 -4.69 0.06
C LEU A 58 -7.50 -3.72 -0.36
N GLN A 59 -8.48 -4.19 -1.14
CA GLN A 59 -9.61 -3.38 -1.57
C GLN A 59 -10.37 -2.74 -0.39
N GLN A 60 -10.59 -3.48 0.69
CA GLN A 60 -11.25 -2.95 1.89
C GLN A 60 -10.45 -1.80 2.52
N GLN A 61 -9.12 -1.92 2.61
CA GLN A 61 -8.27 -0.87 3.18
C GLN A 61 -8.22 0.40 2.32
N LEU A 62 -8.27 0.24 0.98
CA LEU A 62 -8.21 1.37 0.04
C LEU A 62 -9.31 2.41 0.24
N SER A 63 -10.45 2.03 0.83
CA SER A 63 -11.55 2.95 1.13
C SER A 63 -11.22 4.03 2.17
N THR A 64 -10.13 3.86 2.93
CA THR A 64 -9.78 4.70 4.09
C THR A 64 -8.44 5.42 3.99
N VAL A 65 -7.74 5.30 2.87
CA VAL A 65 -6.38 5.82 2.68
C VAL A 65 -6.35 6.82 1.53
N GLU A 66 -5.43 7.77 1.62
CA GLU A 66 -5.25 8.82 0.61
C GLU A 66 -4.07 8.57 -0.34
N GLY A 67 -3.22 7.58 -0.05
CA GLY A 67 -2.12 7.16 -0.94
C GLY A 67 -1.80 5.67 -0.83
N LEU A 68 -1.27 5.11 -1.92
CA LEU A 68 -0.92 3.69 -2.04
C LEU A 68 0.45 3.54 -2.69
N VAL A 69 1.36 2.85 -2.01
CA VAL A 69 2.65 2.42 -2.55
C VAL A 69 2.61 0.92 -2.74
N VAL A 70 2.86 0.43 -3.95
CA VAL A 70 2.87 -1.01 -4.27
C VAL A 70 4.27 -1.47 -4.65
N CYS A 71 4.63 -2.68 -4.25
CA CYS A 71 5.85 -3.36 -4.66
C CYS A 71 5.64 -4.89 -4.68
N HIS A 72 6.71 -5.68 -4.88
CA HIS A 72 6.67 -7.14 -4.88
C HIS A 72 5.90 -7.69 -3.68
N GLY A 73 5.06 -8.71 -3.92
CA GLY A 73 4.11 -9.26 -2.94
C GLY A 73 2.67 -8.77 -3.12
N ALA A 74 2.48 -7.59 -3.71
CA ALA A 74 1.15 -7.00 -3.90
C ALA A 74 0.35 -7.69 -5.02
N PRO A 75 -0.99 -7.75 -4.89
CA PRO A 75 -1.86 -8.17 -5.97
C PRO A 75 -1.91 -7.11 -7.08
N THR A 76 -2.36 -7.50 -8.28
CA THR A 76 -2.66 -6.55 -9.35
C THR A 76 -3.72 -5.55 -8.89
N ILE A 77 -3.44 -4.25 -9.02
CA ILE A 77 -4.43 -3.20 -8.75
C ILE A 77 -5.45 -3.18 -9.90
N SER A 78 -6.66 -3.64 -9.60
CA SER A 78 -7.75 -3.74 -10.58
C SER A 78 -8.60 -2.46 -10.63
N ALA A 79 -9.42 -2.32 -11.67
CA ALA A 79 -10.39 -1.23 -11.76
C ALA A 79 -11.37 -1.21 -10.57
N ALA A 80 -11.84 -2.39 -10.13
CA ALA A 80 -12.73 -2.50 -8.98
C ALA A 80 -12.09 -2.04 -7.66
N MET A 81 -10.77 -2.21 -7.52
CA MET A 81 -10.02 -1.65 -6.39
C MET A 81 -9.97 -0.12 -6.43
N MET A 82 -9.76 0.45 -7.62
CA MET A 82 -9.75 1.90 -7.81
C MET A 82 -11.13 2.52 -7.56
N ASP A 83 -12.19 1.85 -8.00
CA ASP A 83 -13.58 2.26 -7.71
C ASP A 83 -13.89 2.25 -6.20
N ALA A 84 -13.22 1.39 -5.43
CA ALA A 84 -13.33 1.31 -3.97
C ALA A 84 -12.40 2.28 -3.20
N ALA A 85 -11.61 3.09 -3.91
CA ALA A 85 -10.59 3.97 -3.34
C ALA A 85 -10.90 5.47 -3.56
N PRO A 86 -12.06 5.99 -3.12
CA PRO A 86 -12.52 7.35 -3.49
C PRO A 86 -11.65 8.49 -2.93
N GLN A 87 -10.79 8.19 -1.94
CA GLN A 87 -9.91 9.17 -1.30
C GLN A 87 -8.47 9.12 -1.82
N LEU A 88 -8.13 8.12 -2.64
CA LEU A 88 -6.79 7.96 -3.19
C LEU A 88 -6.46 9.13 -4.12
N ARG A 89 -5.37 9.84 -3.84
CA ARG A 89 -5.06 11.12 -4.50
C ARG A 89 -3.78 11.17 -5.30
N LEU A 90 -2.92 10.15 -5.21
CA LEU A 90 -1.82 9.76 -6.11
C LEU A 90 -0.95 8.73 -5.39
#